data_AF-A0A2W6CYT1-F1
#
_entry.id   AF-A0A2W6CYT1-F1
#
_cell.length_a   1.000
_cell.length_b   1.000
_cell.length_c   1.000
_cell.angle_alpha   90.00
_cell.angle_beta   90.00
_cell.angle_gamma   90.00
#
_symmetry.space_group_name_H-M   'P 1'
#
loop_
_entity.id
_entity.type
_entity.pdbx_description
1 polymer ?
#
loop_
_entity_poly.entity_id
_entity_poly.type
_entity_poly.pdbx_seq_one_letter_code
_entity_poly.pdbx_strand_id
1 'polypeptide(L)'
;MTSPQQPATYPASPYPGYVLMPAQPPKNRVGIVGAVVTVLGALTALAGTALHWYSVGGIDIDLHDIEQATSPSGAKALPHTYFGWLLWVLLALTIVAALLANVPGPLSTTLRVLSPLLGVLSVILLLASLGQLQRDRSVFDDATVGLWAIVIGFIVTGFGGVFGPRRH
;
A
#
# COMPACT_ATOMS: atom_id res chain seq x y z
N MET A 1 10.21 -58.29 -4.31
CA MET A 1 10.23 -56.87 -3.92
C MET A 1 10.73 -56.07 -5.11
N THR A 2 9.84 -55.38 -5.81
CA THR A 2 10.18 -54.55 -6.97
C THR A 2 10.58 -53.17 -6.49
N SER A 3 11.80 -52.75 -6.80
CA SER A 3 12.29 -51.41 -6.50
C SER A 3 11.46 -50.38 -7.28
N PRO A 4 11.11 -49.23 -6.69
CA PRO A 4 10.42 -48.16 -7.42
C PRO A 4 11.26 -47.70 -8.60
N GLN A 5 10.68 -47.72 -9.81
CA GLN A 5 11.32 -47.19 -11.01
C GLN A 5 11.43 -45.66 -10.91
N GLN A 6 12.65 -45.18 -10.99
CA GLN A 6 12.97 -43.75 -11.01
C GLN A 6 12.60 -43.19 -12.41
N PRO A 7 11.90 -42.05 -12.51
CA PRO A 7 11.55 -41.44 -13.79
C PRO A 7 12.80 -41.16 -14.64
N ALA A 8 12.72 -41.40 -15.95
CA ALA A 8 13.86 -41.45 -16.88
C ALA A 8 14.63 -40.12 -17.08
N THR A 9 14.23 -39.03 -16.44
CA THR A 9 14.78 -37.67 -16.66
C THR A 9 15.78 -37.20 -15.61
N TYR A 10 16.10 -38.02 -14.60
CA TYR A 10 17.08 -37.62 -13.58
C TYR A 10 18.51 -37.95 -14.03
N PRO A 11 19.44 -36.97 -14.05
CA PRO A 11 20.86 -37.27 -14.25
C PRO A 11 21.33 -38.23 -13.16
N ALA A 12 22.11 -39.24 -13.54
CA ALA A 12 22.68 -40.20 -12.59
C ALA A 12 23.49 -39.44 -11.52
N SER A 13 23.19 -39.67 -10.24
CA SER A 13 23.97 -39.09 -9.15
C SER A 13 25.42 -39.56 -9.28
N PRO A 14 26.41 -38.66 -9.29
CA PRO A 14 27.82 -39.04 -9.30
C PRO A 14 28.26 -39.69 -7.97
N TYR A 15 27.41 -39.67 -6.94
CA TYR A 15 27.65 -40.30 -5.65
C TYR A 15 26.77 -41.56 -5.51
N PRO A 16 27.37 -42.77 -5.60
CA PRO A 16 26.66 -44.03 -5.39
C PRO A 16 26.09 -44.09 -3.96
N GLY A 17 24.81 -44.44 -3.83
CA GLY A 17 24.13 -44.56 -2.52
C GLY A 17 23.32 -43.33 -2.10
N TYR A 18 23.40 -42.21 -2.82
CA TYR A 18 22.54 -41.06 -2.58
C TYR A 18 21.30 -41.12 -3.46
N VAL A 19 20.13 -41.19 -2.83
CA VAL A 19 18.85 -40.97 -3.52
C VAL A 19 18.67 -39.47 -3.65
N LEU A 20 18.69 -38.95 -4.89
CA LEU A 20 18.28 -37.57 -5.15
C LEU A 20 16.81 -37.45 -4.75
N MET A 21 16.56 -36.87 -3.58
CA MET A 21 15.20 -36.56 -3.15
C MET A 21 14.67 -35.50 -4.12
N PRO A 22 13.52 -35.71 -4.79
CA PRO A 22 12.98 -34.71 -5.70
C PRO A 22 12.81 -33.41 -4.91
N ALA A 23 13.39 -32.32 -5.41
CA ALA A 23 13.21 -31.00 -4.82
C ALA A 23 11.70 -30.76 -4.71
N GLN A 24 11.20 -30.59 -3.48
CA GLN A 24 9.78 -30.29 -3.31
C GLN A 24 9.49 -28.97 -4.02
N PRO A 25 8.45 -28.90 -4.86
CA PRO A 25 8.09 -27.64 -5.49
C PRO A 25 7.84 -26.61 -4.39
N PRO A 26 8.38 -25.38 -4.51
CA PRO A 26 8.24 -24.36 -3.47
C PRO A 26 6.76 -24.20 -3.15
N LYS A 27 6.41 -24.33 -1.86
CA LYS A 27 5.01 -24.22 -1.43
C LYS A 27 4.61 -22.76 -1.55
N ASN A 28 3.80 -22.44 -2.57
CA ASN A 28 3.22 -21.12 -2.76
C ASN A 28 2.27 -20.80 -1.59
N ARG A 29 2.79 -20.16 -0.53
CA ARG A 29 1.99 -19.70 0.62
C ARG A 29 1.59 -18.25 0.41
N VAL A 30 0.34 -17.90 0.74
CA VAL A 30 -0.13 -16.50 0.76
C VAL A 30 0.59 -15.72 1.87
N GLY A 31 0.95 -14.47 1.59
CA GLY A 31 1.58 -13.56 2.55
C GLY A 31 0.58 -13.01 3.57
N ILE A 32 0.23 -13.79 4.60
CA ILE A 32 -0.77 -13.37 5.60
C ILE A 32 -0.33 -12.09 6.34
N VAL A 33 0.95 -12.00 6.72
CA VAL A 33 1.48 -10.83 7.43
C VAL A 33 1.33 -9.56 6.59
N GLY A 34 1.69 -9.60 5.30
CA GLY A 34 1.53 -8.46 4.42
C GLY A 34 0.08 -8.05 4.21
N ALA A 35 -0.84 -9.02 4.11
CA ALA A 35 -2.28 -8.75 4.02
C ALA A 35 -2.80 -8.05 5.28
N VAL A 36 -2.42 -8.53 6.48
CA VAL A 36 -2.82 -7.91 7.76
C VAL A 36 -2.28 -6.48 7.87
N VAL A 37 -1.01 -6.26 7.55
CA VAL A 37 -0.39 -4.92 7.54
C VAL A 37 -1.11 -3.98 6.58
N THR A 38 -1.44 -4.47 5.38
CA THR A 38 -2.20 -3.71 4.37
C THR A 38 -3.55 -3.27 4.91
N VAL A 39 -4.31 -4.19 5.52
CA VAL A 39 -5.65 -3.89 6.06
C VAL A 39 -5.57 -2.88 7.20
N LEU A 40 -4.62 -3.05 8.13
CA LEU A 40 -4.43 -2.09 9.22
C LEU A 40 -4.06 -0.70 8.72
N GLY A 41 -3.17 -0.60 7.74
CA GLY A 41 -2.83 0.66 7.08
C GLY A 41 -4.04 1.31 6.42
N ALA A 42 -4.85 0.52 5.70
CA ALA A 42 -6.03 1.00 4.99
C ALA A 42 -7.08 1.54 5.96
N LEU A 43 -7.34 0.81 7.05
CA LEU A 43 -8.25 1.25 8.12
C LEU A 43 -7.73 2.52 8.80
N THR A 44 -6.41 2.64 9.00
CA THR A 44 -5.80 3.85 9.56
C THR A 44 -5.96 5.04 8.62
N ALA A 45 -5.80 4.84 7.30
CA ALA A 45 -6.02 5.88 6.30
C ALA A 45 -7.49 6.34 6.26
N LEU A 46 -8.42 5.38 6.27
CA LEU A 46 -9.86 5.65 6.32
C LEU A 46 -10.27 6.37 7.62
N ALA A 47 -9.73 5.95 8.76
CA ALA A 47 -9.94 6.67 10.01
C ALA A 47 -9.41 8.11 9.91
N GLY A 48 -8.23 8.31 9.31
CA GLY A 48 -7.68 9.63 9.03
C GLY A 48 -8.61 10.52 8.21
N THR A 49 -9.34 9.99 7.23
CA THR A 49 -10.33 10.78 6.46
C THR A 49 -11.52 11.29 7.27
N ALA A 50 -11.86 10.63 8.38
CA ALA A 50 -12.99 10.99 9.24
C ALA A 50 -12.61 11.82 10.47
N LEU A 51 -11.31 11.91 10.78
CA LEU A 51 -10.80 12.73 11.87
C LEU A 51 -10.62 14.19 11.42
N HIS A 52 -10.50 15.10 12.37
CA HIS A 52 -10.06 16.47 12.09
C HIS A 52 -8.62 16.44 11.57
N TRP A 53 -8.31 17.28 10.59
CA TRP A 53 -6.98 17.36 9.97
C TRP A 53 -6.20 18.58 10.44
N TYR A 54 -6.92 19.66 10.74
CA TYR A 54 -6.37 20.91 11.20
C TYR A 54 -7.20 21.48 12.34
N SER A 55 -6.56 22.25 13.23
CA SER A 55 -7.25 23.08 14.22
C SER A 55 -6.72 24.50 14.12
N VAL A 56 -7.50 25.40 13.51
CA VAL A 56 -7.08 26.79 13.24
C VAL A 56 -7.90 27.71 14.12
N GLY A 57 -7.26 28.37 15.08
CA GLY A 57 -7.95 29.26 16.01
C GLY A 57 -9.04 28.58 16.86
N GLY A 58 -8.89 27.27 17.11
CA GLY A 58 -9.85 26.46 17.85
C GLY A 58 -11.03 25.94 17.02
N ILE A 59 -11.03 26.18 15.70
CA ILE A 59 -11.97 25.57 14.77
C ILE A 59 -11.31 24.35 14.14
N ASP A 60 -11.96 23.20 14.32
CA ASP A 60 -11.51 21.95 13.72
C ASP A 60 -12.00 21.85 12.28
N ILE A 61 -11.09 21.53 11.37
CA ILE A 61 -11.33 21.43 9.94
C ILE A 61 -11.17 19.96 9.55
N ASP A 62 -12.19 19.38 8.93
CA ASP A 62 -12.17 18.02 8.42
C ASP A 62 -11.95 17.95 6.89
N LEU A 63 -11.96 16.74 6.34
CA LEU A 63 -11.80 16.52 4.90
C LEU A 63 -12.92 17.15 4.07
N HIS A 64 -14.15 17.15 4.60
CA HIS A 64 -15.32 17.67 3.89
C HIS A 64 -15.26 19.19 3.76
N ASP A 65 -14.83 19.88 4.83
CA ASP A 65 -14.59 21.32 4.82
C ASP A 65 -13.52 21.70 3.78
N ILE A 66 -12.45 20.92 3.68
CA ILE A 66 -11.38 21.11 2.69
C ILE A 66 -11.92 20.93 1.27
N GLU A 67 -12.69 19.87 1.01
CA GLU A 67 -13.32 19.63 -0.29
C GLU A 67 -14.24 20.79 -0.67
N GLN A 68 -15.11 21.21 0.25
CA GLN A 68 -16.05 22.32 0.02
C GLN A 68 -15.32 23.64 -0.26
N ALA A 69 -14.23 23.92 0.45
CA ALA A 69 -13.39 25.10 0.22
C ALA A 69 -12.71 25.11 -1.17
N THR A 70 -12.55 23.95 -1.80
CA THR A 70 -11.97 23.82 -3.15
C THR A 70 -13.00 23.86 -4.28
N SER A 71 -14.30 23.87 -3.97
CA SER A 71 -15.40 23.89 -4.95
C SER A 71 -15.67 25.24 -5.65
N PRO A 72 -15.40 26.44 -5.06
CA PRO A 72 -15.70 27.71 -5.73
C PRO A 72 -14.78 27.99 -6.92
N SER A 73 -15.32 28.73 -7.90
CA SER A 73 -14.86 29.02 -9.27
C SER A 73 -13.47 29.67 -9.48
N GLY A 74 -12.53 29.51 -8.55
CA GLY A 74 -11.14 29.95 -8.66
C GLY A 74 -10.12 29.10 -7.89
N ALA A 75 -10.52 27.97 -7.31
CA ALA A 75 -9.60 27.08 -6.63
C ALA A 75 -8.62 26.41 -7.61
N LYS A 76 -7.38 26.18 -7.15
CA LYS A 76 -6.38 25.43 -7.92
C LYS A 76 -6.95 24.04 -8.23
N ALA A 77 -6.85 23.60 -9.49
CA ALA A 77 -7.46 22.36 -9.96
C ALA A 77 -6.97 21.10 -9.19
N LEU A 78 -5.73 21.13 -8.68
CA LEU A 78 -5.12 19.99 -8.00
C LEU A 78 -5.80 19.66 -6.65
N PRO A 79 -5.93 20.58 -5.67
CA PRO A 79 -6.66 20.32 -4.42
C PRO A 79 -8.07 19.78 -4.64
N HIS A 80 -8.84 20.40 -5.54
CA HIS A 80 -10.21 19.98 -5.82
C HIS A 80 -10.27 18.54 -6.35
N THR A 81 -9.41 18.21 -7.32
CA THR A 81 -9.33 16.86 -7.88
C THR A 81 -8.86 15.85 -6.85
N TYR A 82 -7.86 16.23 -6.06
CA TYR A 82 -7.25 15.38 -5.04
C TYR A 82 -8.26 14.98 -3.96
N PHE A 83 -8.88 15.96 -3.30
CA PHE A 83 -9.80 15.72 -2.18
C PHE A 83 -11.17 15.20 -2.61
N GLY A 84 -11.59 15.42 -3.86
CA GLY A 84 -12.85 14.87 -4.38
C GLY A 84 -12.79 13.37 -4.65
N TRP A 85 -12.12 12.94 -5.73
CA TRP A 85 -12.16 11.53 -6.18
C TRP A 85 -10.79 10.85 -6.19
N LEU A 86 -9.71 11.61 -6.44
CA LEU A 86 -8.39 11.04 -6.68
C LEU A 86 -7.81 10.41 -5.41
N LEU A 87 -8.08 10.98 -4.23
CA LEU A 87 -7.73 10.37 -2.94
C LEU A 87 -8.27 8.94 -2.82
N TRP A 88 -9.57 8.75 -3.11
CA TRP A 88 -10.23 7.46 -3.01
C TRP A 88 -9.71 6.46 -4.04
N VAL A 89 -9.45 6.92 -5.27
CA VAL A 89 -8.86 6.07 -6.32
C VAL A 89 -7.45 5.63 -5.94
N LEU A 90 -6.61 6.54 -5.44
CA LEU A 90 -5.25 6.22 -5.00
C LEU A 90 -5.25 5.26 -3.81
N LEU A 91 -6.16 5.44 -2.85
CA LEU A 91 -6.32 4.52 -1.73
C LEU A 91 -6.73 3.13 -2.22
N ALA A 92 -7.77 3.03 -3.06
CA ALA A 92 -8.24 1.77 -3.61
C ALA A 92 -7.14 1.06 -4.42
N LEU A 93 -6.41 1.79 -5.29
CA LEU A 93 -5.30 1.25 -6.07
C LEU A 93 -4.17 0.74 -5.17
N THR A 94 -3.82 1.50 -4.13
CA THR A 94 -2.77 1.10 -3.17
C THR A 94 -3.16 -0.18 -2.44
N ILE A 95 -4.41 -0.28 -1.97
CA ILE A 95 -4.94 -1.48 -1.29
C ILE A 95 -4.92 -2.69 -2.24
N VAL A 96 -5.49 -2.55 -3.45
CA VAL A 96 -5.56 -3.64 -4.43
C VAL A 96 -4.15 -4.10 -4.81
N ALA A 97 -3.24 -3.18 -5.10
CA ALA A 97 -1.84 -3.51 -5.42
C ALA A 97 -1.15 -4.24 -4.26
N ALA A 98 -1.33 -3.77 -3.02
CA ALA A 98 -0.74 -4.38 -1.82
C ALA A 98 -1.30 -5.79 -1.56
N LEU A 99 -2.61 -5.98 -1.67
CA LEU A 99 -3.25 -7.29 -1.49
C LEU A 99 -2.85 -8.27 -2.59
N LEU A 100 -2.87 -7.85 -3.85
CA LEU A 100 -2.45 -8.70 -4.97
C LEU A 100 -0.95 -9.03 -4.93
N ALA A 101 -0.10 -8.16 -4.38
CA ALA A 101 1.30 -8.46 -4.13
C ALA A 101 1.50 -9.65 -3.18
N ASN A 102 0.53 -9.90 -2.28
CA ASN A 102 0.53 -11.00 -1.33
C ASN A 102 0.02 -12.36 -1.89
N VAL A 103 -0.52 -12.36 -3.13
CA VAL A 103 -0.98 -13.57 -3.83
C VAL A 103 0.16 -14.14 -4.69
N PRO A 104 0.44 -15.45 -4.64
CA PRO A 104 1.46 -16.06 -5.48
C PRO A 104 1.06 -16.00 -6.96
N GLY A 105 1.83 -15.28 -7.77
CA GLY A 105 1.61 -15.13 -9.21
C GLY A 105 2.74 -14.38 -9.92
N PRO A 106 2.76 -14.37 -11.26
CA PRO A 106 3.82 -13.72 -12.05
C PRO A 106 3.88 -12.21 -11.81
N LEU A 107 2.73 -11.58 -11.50
CA LEU A 107 2.64 -10.14 -11.23
C LEU A 107 3.04 -9.74 -9.80
N SER A 108 3.19 -10.70 -8.89
CA SER A 108 3.48 -10.40 -7.46
C SER A 108 4.75 -9.58 -7.31
N THR A 109 5.82 -9.89 -8.07
CA THR A 109 7.09 -9.16 -7.99
C THR A 109 6.94 -7.70 -8.39
N THR A 110 6.21 -7.41 -9.47
CA THR A 110 5.98 -6.04 -9.93
C THR A 110 5.11 -5.28 -8.93
N LEU A 111 4.06 -5.91 -8.41
CA LEU A 111 3.15 -5.31 -7.45
C LEU A 111 3.81 -5.01 -6.09
N ARG A 112 4.81 -5.80 -5.67
CA ARG A 112 5.62 -5.51 -4.47
C ARG A 112 6.38 -4.20 -4.56
N VAL A 113 6.77 -3.80 -5.76
CA VAL A 113 7.47 -2.52 -6.01
C VAL A 113 6.47 -1.41 -6.24
N LEU A 114 5.41 -1.66 -7.02
CA LEU A 114 4.39 -0.65 -7.31
C LEU A 114 3.58 -0.23 -6.07
N SER A 115 3.27 -1.16 -5.18
CA SER A 115 2.46 -0.87 -3.98
C SER A 115 3.07 0.21 -3.06
N PRO A 116 4.35 0.13 -2.63
CA PRO A 116 4.95 1.20 -1.84
C PRO A 116 5.12 2.49 -2.65
N LEU A 117 5.39 2.42 -3.95
CA LEU A 117 5.45 3.61 -4.81
C LEU A 117 4.11 4.33 -4.87
N LEU A 118 2.99 3.61 -4.98
CA LEU A 118 1.64 4.17 -4.93
C LEU A 118 1.35 4.82 -3.56
N GLY A 119 1.72 4.16 -2.46
CA GLY A 119 1.59 4.74 -1.11
C GLY A 119 2.37 6.05 -0.97
N VAL A 120 3.63 6.08 -1.38
CA VAL A 120 4.48 7.28 -1.33
C VAL A 120 3.94 8.38 -2.27
N LEU A 121 3.54 8.03 -3.49
CA LEU A 121 2.96 8.98 -4.44
C LEU A 121 1.68 9.61 -3.88
N SER A 122 0.85 8.82 -3.20
CA SER A 122 -0.37 9.32 -2.56
C SER A 122 -0.07 10.36 -1.48
N VAL A 123 0.97 10.13 -0.67
CA VAL A 123 1.45 11.09 0.34
C VAL A 123 2.06 12.34 -0.30
N ILE A 124 2.82 12.21 -1.38
CA ILE A 124 3.38 13.37 -2.08
C ILE A 124 2.26 14.24 -2.65
N LEU A 125 1.27 13.63 -3.30
CA LEU A 125 0.12 14.34 -3.86
C LEU A 125 -0.76 14.98 -2.77
N LEU A 126 -0.90 14.31 -1.62
CA LEU A 126 -1.56 14.86 -0.43
C LEU A 126 -0.88 16.17 0.00
N LEU A 127 0.43 16.10 0.28
CA LEU A 127 1.20 17.24 0.78
C LEU A 127 1.31 18.36 -0.24
N ALA A 128 1.45 18.02 -1.54
CA ALA A 128 1.45 19.01 -2.62
C ALA A 128 0.09 19.72 -2.74
N SER A 129 -1.02 19.00 -2.56
CA SER A 129 -2.37 19.58 -2.59
C SER A 129 -2.60 20.49 -1.38
N LEU A 130 -2.20 20.07 -0.19
CA LEU A 130 -2.27 20.89 1.03
C LEU A 130 -1.37 22.14 0.94
N GLY A 131 -0.15 22.00 0.44
CA GLY A 131 0.77 23.12 0.23
C GLY A 131 0.26 24.14 -0.79
N GLN A 132 -0.66 23.76 -1.67
CA GLN A 132 -1.32 24.70 -2.57
C GLN A 132 -2.44 25.51 -1.89
N LEU A 133 -3.03 24.98 -0.81
CA LEU A 133 -4.07 25.64 -0.01
C LEU A 133 -3.48 26.60 1.02
N GLN A 134 -2.30 26.30 1.57
CA GLN A 134 -1.62 27.18 2.51
C GLN A 134 -0.71 28.19 1.78
N ARG A 135 -0.97 29.49 1.92
CA ARG A 135 -0.13 30.55 1.31
C ARG A 135 1.00 31.03 2.23
N ASP A 136 0.73 31.14 3.52
CA ASP A 136 1.61 31.85 4.47
C ASP A 136 2.06 30.98 5.67
N ARG A 137 1.70 29.69 5.69
CA ARG A 137 2.01 28.74 6.77
C ARG A 137 2.54 27.42 6.24
N SER A 138 3.23 26.68 7.10
CA SER A 138 3.64 25.31 6.81
C SER A 138 2.46 24.36 6.95
N VAL A 139 2.37 23.38 6.05
CA VAL A 139 1.36 22.30 6.04
C VAL A 139 1.26 21.57 7.39
N PHE A 140 2.29 21.67 8.23
CA PHE A 140 2.38 21.00 9.53
C PHE A 140 2.11 21.89 10.75
N ASP A 141 1.95 23.21 10.59
CA ASP A 141 1.85 24.13 11.75
C ASP A 141 0.58 23.88 12.59
N ASP A 142 -0.52 23.57 11.93
CA ASP A 142 -1.83 23.34 12.56
C ASP A 142 -2.29 21.87 12.41
N ALA A 143 -1.38 20.97 12.02
CA ALA A 143 -1.71 19.58 11.70
C ALA A 143 -2.11 18.78 12.94
N THR A 144 -3.25 18.08 12.86
CA THR A 144 -3.75 17.23 13.94
C THR A 144 -3.61 15.74 13.59
N VAL A 145 -4.18 14.88 14.43
CA VAL A 145 -4.06 13.42 14.33
C VAL A 145 -4.61 12.87 12.99
N GLY A 146 -5.63 13.50 12.39
CA GLY A 146 -6.22 13.02 11.13
C GLY A 146 -5.23 13.04 9.96
N LEU A 147 -4.44 14.13 9.84
CA LEU A 147 -3.42 14.24 8.79
C LEU A 147 -2.33 13.17 8.97
N TRP A 148 -1.85 12.96 10.20
CA TRP A 148 -0.84 11.94 10.46
C TRP A 148 -1.37 10.52 10.25
N ALA A 149 -2.62 10.26 10.64
CA ALA A 149 -3.27 8.98 10.43
C ALA A 149 -3.38 8.65 8.93
N ILE A 150 -3.75 9.60 8.08
CA ILE A 150 -3.83 9.35 6.64
C ILE A 150 -2.46 9.13 6.01
N VAL A 151 -1.44 9.92 6.40
CA VAL A 151 -0.06 9.76 5.91
C VAL A 151 0.50 8.40 6.29
N ILE A 152 0.40 8.03 7.59
CA ILE A 152 0.87 6.73 8.08
C ILE A 152 0.07 5.61 7.43
N GLY A 153 -1.25 5.77 7.29
CA GLY A 153 -2.13 4.79 6.66
C GLY A 153 -1.72 4.46 5.23
N PHE A 154 -1.44 5.47 4.40
CA PHE A 154 -0.95 5.25 3.02
C PHE A 154 0.41 4.54 2.98
N ILE A 155 1.34 4.94 3.84
CA ILE A 155 2.67 4.32 3.92
C ILE A 155 2.54 2.86 4.35
N VAL A 156 1.83 2.59 5.44
CA VAL A 156 1.66 1.23 5.97
C VAL A 156 0.93 0.34 4.96
N THR A 157 -0.10 0.85 4.29
CA THR A 157 -0.82 0.12 3.23
C THR A 157 0.11 -0.25 2.09
N GLY A 158 0.87 0.71 1.56
CA GLY A 158 1.81 0.48 0.46
C GLY A 158 2.95 -0.47 0.82
N PHE A 159 3.47 -0.39 2.04
CA PHE A 159 4.53 -1.29 2.50
C PHE A 159 4.02 -2.69 2.85
N GLY A 160 2.72 -2.88 3.09
CA GLY A 160 2.10 -4.19 3.25
C GLY A 160 2.31 -5.12 2.05
N GLY A 161 2.46 -4.56 0.85
CA GLY A 161 2.80 -5.31 -0.36
C GLY A 161 4.20 -5.93 -0.33
N VAL A 162 5.17 -5.33 0.37
CA VAL A 162 6.58 -5.77 0.38
C VAL A 162 6.76 -7.13 1.08
N PHE A 163 5.91 -7.45 2.05
CA PHE A 163 5.96 -8.68 2.85
C PHE A 163 5.34 -9.91 2.15
N GLY A 164 5.20 -9.87 0.83
CA GLY A 164 4.62 -10.96 0.05
C GLY A 164 5.37 -12.30 0.15
N PRO A 165 4.75 -13.39 -0.36
CA PRO A 165 5.26 -14.76 -0.29
C PRO A 165 6.77 -14.86 -0.57
N ARG A 166 7.56 -15.34 0.40
CA ARG A 166 8.95 -15.71 0.15
C ARG A 166 8.97 -17.16 -0.33
N ARG A 167 9.65 -17.40 -1.46
CA ARG A 167 9.93 -18.75 -1.95
C ARG A 167 10.97 -19.33 -1.00
N HIS A 168 10.54 -20.14 -0.05
CA HIS A 168 11.38 -20.98 0.78
C HIS A 168 11.27 -22.42 0.29
#